data_AF-A0A453EXS8-F1
#
_entry.id   AF-A0A453EXS8-F1
#
_cell.length_a   1.000
_cell.length_b   1.000
_cell.length_c   1.000
_cell.angle_alpha   90.00
_cell.angle_beta   90.00
_cell.angle_gamma   90.00
#
_symmetry.space_group_name_H-M   'P 1'
#
loop_
_entity.id
_entity.type
_entity.pdbx_description
1 polymer ?
#
loop_
_entity_poly.entity_id
_entity_poly.type
_entity_poly.pdbx_seq_one_letter_code
_entity_poly.pdbx_strand_id
1 'polypeptide(L)'
;MTDVFQGYERQYCEISASLSRKCTAAASQEGEKLKQKASEIKSGIDGAEALIRKMDLEARNLQPSVRAGQLAKLREYKSDLNNLKGALKRITAGNGQQGAREELLESGMADTLVVSADQRSRLLRTTERQNQTTDRIRDSHRTMLETEELGVSIMHDLHQQRQSLLHANDTYSFFHRKVFVDPKIVHSLCRLLNSNHVE
;
A
#
# COMPACT_ATOMS: atom_id res chain seq x y z
N MET A 1 -1.96 -21.87 -23.43
CA MET A 1 -2.51 -22.08 -22.07
C MET A 1 -1.99 -23.43 -21.61
N THR A 2 -1.40 -23.56 -20.42
CA THR A 2 -0.87 -24.86 -19.97
C THR A 2 -2.00 -25.76 -19.49
N ASP A 3 -2.11 -26.93 -20.10
CA ASP A 3 -3.07 -28.02 -19.80
C ASP A 3 -3.10 -28.37 -18.29
N VAL A 4 -1.95 -28.22 -17.64
CA VAL A 4 -1.73 -28.47 -16.21
C VAL A 4 -2.56 -27.53 -15.32
N PHE A 5 -2.63 -26.24 -15.65
CA PHE A 5 -3.42 -25.28 -14.86
C PHE A 5 -4.92 -25.61 -14.93
N GLN A 6 -5.40 -25.96 -16.11
CA GLN A 6 -6.81 -26.33 -16.34
C GLN A 6 -7.17 -27.64 -15.63
N GLY A 7 -6.23 -28.60 -15.58
CA GLY A 7 -6.38 -29.82 -14.79
C GLY A 7 -6.54 -29.54 -13.29
N TYR A 8 -5.74 -28.63 -12.74
CA TYR A 8 -5.87 -28.21 -11.33
C TYR A 8 -7.14 -27.40 -11.08
N GLU A 9 -7.55 -26.52 -12.00
CA GLU A 9 -8.80 -25.76 -11.92
C GLU A 9 -10.02 -26.70 -11.85
N ARG A 10 -10.03 -27.75 -12.69
CA ARG A 10 -11.10 -28.77 -12.67
C ARG A 10 -11.14 -29.52 -11.35
N GLN A 11 -9.98 -29.98 -10.85
CA GLN A 11 -9.89 -30.67 -9.56
C GLN A 11 -10.35 -29.77 -8.40
N TYR A 12 -9.99 -28.49 -8.44
CA TYR A 12 -10.44 -27.52 -7.44
C TYR A 12 -11.96 -27.36 -7.45
N CYS A 13 -12.57 -27.20 -8.63
CA CYS A 13 -14.03 -27.08 -8.79
C CYS A 13 -14.77 -28.34 -8.31
N GLU A 14 -14.24 -29.54 -8.58
CA GLU A 14 -14.83 -30.79 -8.11
C GLU A 14 -14.78 -30.89 -6.57
N ILE A 15 -13.63 -30.53 -5.97
CA ILE A 15 -13.46 -30.54 -4.51
C ILE A 15 -14.31 -29.46 -3.85
N SER A 16 -14.38 -28.24 -4.40
CA SER A 16 -15.19 -27.16 -3.84
C SER A 16 -16.68 -27.49 -3.86
N ALA A 17 -17.18 -28.06 -4.96
CA ALA A 17 -18.57 -28.54 -5.05
C ALA A 17 -18.85 -29.71 -4.07
N SER A 18 -17.88 -30.60 -3.86
CA SER A 18 -17.97 -31.67 -2.86
C SER A 18 -17.99 -31.09 -1.44
N LEU A 19 -17.12 -30.12 -1.14
CA LEU A 19 -17.04 -29.44 0.15
C LEU A 19 -18.31 -28.68 0.48
N SER A 20 -18.88 -27.92 -0.46
CA SER A 20 -20.14 -27.21 -0.27
C SER A 20 -21.27 -28.18 0.10
N ARG A 21 -21.40 -29.30 -0.62
CA ARG A 21 -22.40 -30.35 -0.30
C ARG A 21 -22.17 -30.97 1.08
N LYS A 22 -20.92 -31.27 1.43
CA LYS A 22 -20.57 -31.80 2.76
C LYS A 22 -20.84 -30.78 3.87
N CYS A 23 -20.59 -29.50 3.65
CA CYS A 23 -20.92 -28.43 4.60
C CYS A 23 -22.43 -28.33 4.83
N THR A 24 -23.25 -28.37 3.77
CA THR A 24 -24.71 -28.38 3.91
C THR A 24 -25.20 -29.63 4.64
N ALA A 25 -24.65 -30.81 4.31
CA ALA A 25 -25.00 -32.05 5.00
C ALA A 25 -24.59 -32.04 6.48
N ALA A 26 -23.43 -31.45 6.81
CA ALA A 26 -22.95 -31.30 8.17
C ALA A 26 -23.81 -30.33 8.99
N ALA A 27 -24.47 -29.35 8.37
CA ALA A 27 -25.36 -28.43 9.08
C ALA A 27 -26.58 -29.12 9.70
N SER A 28 -26.96 -30.31 9.23
CA SER A 28 -28.08 -31.12 9.75
C SER A 28 -27.63 -32.30 10.62
N GLN A 29 -26.35 -32.39 10.98
CA GLN A 29 -25.78 -33.48 11.78
C GLN A 29 -25.38 -32.96 13.17
N GLU A 30 -25.48 -33.81 14.18
CA GLU A 30 -25.13 -33.48 15.57
C GLU A 30 -24.18 -34.53 16.17
N GLY A 31 -23.50 -34.17 17.27
CA GLY A 31 -22.65 -35.09 18.04
C GLY A 31 -21.42 -35.63 17.29
N GLU A 32 -21.10 -36.91 17.49
CA GLU A 32 -19.91 -37.54 16.92
C GLU A 32 -19.91 -37.57 15.38
N LYS A 33 -21.09 -37.72 14.77
CA LYS A 33 -21.25 -37.69 13.30
C LYS A 33 -20.87 -36.34 12.73
N LEU A 34 -21.19 -35.25 13.44
CA LEU A 34 -20.76 -33.91 13.06
C LEU A 34 -19.25 -33.76 13.17
N LYS A 35 -18.64 -34.26 14.25
CA LYS A 35 -17.18 -34.18 14.46
C LYS A 35 -16.41 -34.92 13.37
N GLN A 36 -16.88 -36.12 12.98
CA GLN A 36 -16.30 -36.89 11.89
C GLN A 36 -16.43 -36.15 10.55
N LYS A 37 -17.63 -35.63 10.22
CA LYS A 37 -17.85 -34.86 8.99
C LYS A 37 -17.07 -33.56 8.96
N ALA A 38 -16.93 -32.86 10.09
CA ALA A 38 -16.13 -31.67 10.21
C ALA A 38 -14.64 -31.94 9.92
N SER A 39 -14.10 -33.08 10.40
CA SER A 39 -12.74 -33.51 10.09
C SER A 39 -12.54 -33.84 8.60
N GLU A 40 -13.50 -34.53 7.98
CA GLU A 40 -13.49 -34.80 6.54
C GLU A 40 -13.52 -33.50 5.71
N ILE A 41 -14.36 -32.53 6.10
CA ILE A 41 -14.46 -31.22 5.43
C ILE A 41 -13.16 -30.45 5.61
N LYS A 42 -12.58 -30.45 6.81
CA LYS A 42 -11.29 -29.79 7.09
C LYS A 42 -10.17 -30.36 6.21
N SER A 43 -10.05 -31.68 6.12
CA SER A 43 -9.06 -32.32 5.23
C SER A 43 -9.28 -31.97 3.76
N GLY A 44 -10.53 -31.91 3.30
CA GLY A 44 -10.83 -31.49 1.93
C GLY A 44 -10.52 -30.01 1.66
N ILE A 45 -10.73 -29.13 2.65
CA ILE A 45 -10.33 -27.72 2.59
C ILE A 45 -8.80 -27.61 2.47
N ASP A 46 -8.05 -28.35 3.26
CA ASP A 46 -6.58 -28.35 3.21
C ASP A 46 -6.07 -28.86 1.84
N GLY A 47 -6.74 -29.86 1.27
CA GLY A 47 -6.47 -30.35 -0.10
C GLY A 47 -6.76 -29.30 -1.18
N ALA A 48 -7.87 -28.57 -1.07
CA ALA A 48 -8.20 -27.48 -1.97
C ALA A 48 -7.20 -26.31 -1.87
N GLU A 49 -6.72 -25.99 -0.66
CA GLU A 49 -5.65 -24.99 -0.48
C GLU A 49 -4.34 -25.42 -1.13
N ALA A 50 -3.98 -26.70 -1.03
CA ALA A 50 -2.80 -27.23 -1.70
C ALA A 50 -2.91 -27.11 -3.23
N LEU A 51 -4.10 -27.34 -3.80
CA LEU A 51 -4.35 -27.13 -5.23
C LEU A 51 -4.22 -25.66 -5.63
N ILE A 52 -4.79 -24.73 -4.86
CA ILE A 52 -4.62 -23.29 -5.13
C ILE A 52 -3.14 -22.90 -5.09
N ARG A 53 -2.34 -23.42 -4.16
CA ARG A 53 -0.89 -23.15 -4.11
C ARG A 53 -0.18 -23.67 -5.36
N LYS A 54 -0.53 -24.86 -5.84
CA LYS A 54 0.01 -25.41 -7.11
C LYS A 54 -0.36 -24.55 -8.31
N MET A 55 -1.62 -24.07 -8.37
CA MET A 55 -2.08 -23.16 -9.42
C MET A 55 -1.38 -21.79 -9.36
N ASP A 56 -1.09 -21.25 -8.16
CA ASP A 56 -0.36 -19.99 -7.99
C ASP A 56 1.08 -20.09 -8.52
N LEU A 57 1.75 -21.22 -8.27
CA LEU A 57 3.07 -21.52 -8.81
C LEU A 57 3.06 -21.65 -10.34
N GLU A 58 2.09 -22.38 -10.89
CA GLU A 58 1.92 -22.54 -12.33
C GLU A 58 1.59 -21.20 -13.02
N ALA A 59 0.73 -20.38 -12.41
CA ALA A 59 0.36 -19.06 -12.94
C ALA A 59 1.54 -18.09 -12.99
N ARG A 60 2.52 -18.20 -12.09
CA ARG A 60 3.75 -17.38 -12.11
C ARG A 60 4.60 -17.66 -13.36
N ASN A 61 4.61 -18.91 -13.81
CA ASN A 61 5.36 -19.36 -14.99
C ASN A 61 4.70 -18.98 -16.33
N LEU A 62 3.46 -18.46 -16.32
CA LEU A 62 2.74 -18.03 -17.52
C LEU A 62 3.19 -16.65 -18.04
N GLN A 63 2.94 -16.38 -19.33
CA GLN A 63 3.17 -15.05 -19.91
C GLN A 63 2.32 -13.96 -19.23
N PRO A 64 2.82 -12.70 -19.13
CA PRO A 64 2.12 -11.60 -18.46
C PRO A 64 0.68 -11.35 -18.94
N SER A 65 0.41 -11.52 -20.23
CA SER A 65 -0.91 -11.33 -20.85
C SER A 65 -1.98 -12.28 -20.34
N VAL A 66 -1.63 -13.54 -20.06
CA VAL A 66 -2.56 -14.58 -19.55
C VAL A 66 -2.56 -14.63 -18.02
N ARG A 67 -1.45 -14.24 -17.38
CA ARG A 67 -1.26 -14.28 -15.93
C ARG A 67 -2.30 -13.45 -15.16
N ALA A 68 -2.65 -12.26 -15.66
CA ALA A 68 -3.57 -11.36 -14.96
C ALA A 68 -4.96 -11.99 -14.75
N GLY A 69 -5.51 -12.64 -15.77
CA GLY A 69 -6.81 -13.32 -15.69
C GLY A 69 -6.80 -14.52 -14.74
N GLN A 70 -5.72 -15.31 -14.75
CA GLN A 70 -5.60 -16.47 -13.85
C GLN A 70 -5.40 -16.07 -12.39
N LEU A 71 -4.67 -14.98 -12.13
CA LEU A 71 -4.52 -14.44 -10.78
C LEU A 71 -5.82 -13.86 -10.22
N ALA A 72 -6.69 -13.29 -11.07
CA ALA A 72 -8.02 -12.85 -10.66
C ALA A 72 -8.88 -14.03 -10.19
N LYS A 73 -8.96 -15.10 -10.98
CA LYS A 73 -9.65 -16.34 -10.60
C LYS A 73 -9.09 -16.95 -9.31
N LEU A 74 -7.76 -16.95 -9.14
CA LEU A 74 -7.14 -17.44 -7.90
C LEU A 74 -7.52 -16.63 -6.65
N ARG A 75 -7.80 -15.33 -6.79
CA ARG A 75 -8.31 -14.51 -5.68
C ARG A 75 -9.74 -14.90 -5.32
N GLU A 76 -10.59 -15.16 -6.31
CA GLU A 76 -11.96 -15.64 -6.11
C GLU A 76 -11.96 -17.00 -5.41
N TYR A 77 -11.16 -17.96 -5.89
CA TYR A 77 -11.03 -19.28 -5.26
C TYR A 77 -10.53 -19.21 -3.81
N LYS A 78 -9.57 -18.33 -3.52
CA LYS A 78 -9.12 -18.09 -2.14
C LYS A 78 -10.24 -17.52 -1.26
N SER A 79 -11.07 -16.63 -1.80
CA SER A 79 -12.24 -16.07 -1.11
C SER A 79 -13.29 -17.16 -0.80
N ASP A 80 -13.62 -17.98 -1.79
CA ASP A 80 -14.60 -19.07 -1.63
C ASP A 80 -14.17 -20.09 -0.58
N LEU A 81 -12.89 -20.46 -0.54
CA LEU A 81 -12.36 -21.32 0.51
C LEU A 81 -12.45 -20.69 1.90
N ASN A 82 -12.21 -19.39 2.02
CA ASN A 82 -12.38 -18.68 3.29
C ASN A 82 -13.85 -18.68 3.74
N ASN A 83 -14.79 -18.53 2.82
CA ASN A 83 -16.21 -18.62 3.10
C ASN A 83 -16.60 -20.04 3.59
N LEU A 84 -16.08 -21.09 2.95
CA LEU A 84 -16.27 -22.49 3.36
C LEU A 84 -15.65 -22.78 4.74
N LYS A 85 -14.44 -22.27 5.01
CA LYS A 85 -13.82 -22.34 6.35
C LYS A 85 -14.68 -21.64 7.41
N GLY A 86 -15.24 -20.48 7.09
CA GLY A 86 -16.16 -19.76 7.96
C GLY A 86 -17.45 -20.53 8.22
N ALA A 87 -18.03 -21.15 7.19
CA ALA A 87 -19.22 -21.99 7.32
C ALA A 87 -18.99 -23.20 8.22
N LEU A 88 -17.87 -23.91 8.04
CA LEU A 88 -17.49 -25.03 8.90
C LEU A 88 -17.36 -24.60 10.36
N LYS A 89 -16.68 -23.48 10.63
CA LYS A 89 -16.56 -22.95 11.99
C LYS A 89 -17.91 -22.64 12.62
N ARG A 90 -18.85 -22.04 11.89
CA ARG A 90 -20.21 -21.76 12.40
C ARG A 90 -20.97 -23.04 12.72
N ILE A 91 -20.89 -24.04 11.85
CA ILE A 91 -21.54 -25.34 12.05
C ILE A 91 -20.98 -26.05 13.28
N THR A 92 -19.65 -26.03 13.49
CA THR A 92 -19.03 -26.65 14.65
C THR A 92 -19.23 -25.86 15.95
N ALA A 93 -19.24 -24.51 15.90
CA ALA A 93 -19.41 -23.66 17.07
C ALA A 93 -20.89 -23.54 17.54
N GLY A 94 -21.84 -23.54 16.60
CA GLY A 94 -23.28 -23.46 16.90
C GLY A 94 -23.82 -24.67 17.66
N ASN A 95 -23.12 -25.80 17.60
CA ASN A 95 -23.56 -27.07 18.20
C ASN A 95 -22.88 -27.41 19.55
N GLY A 96 -22.01 -26.52 20.07
CA GLY A 96 -21.25 -26.73 21.30
C GLY A 96 -21.93 -26.26 22.60
N GLN A 97 -23.17 -25.75 22.55
CA GLN A 97 -23.77 -25.04 23.69
C GLN A 97 -24.48 -25.91 24.74
N GLN A 98 -24.60 -27.24 24.56
CA GLN A 98 -25.38 -28.09 25.48
C GLN A 98 -24.60 -29.14 26.27
N GLY A 99 -23.37 -29.52 25.86
CA GLY A 99 -22.62 -30.59 26.55
C GLY A 99 -21.33 -30.15 27.25
N ALA A 100 -20.74 -29.02 26.86
CA ALA A 100 -19.40 -28.64 27.31
C ALA A 100 -19.39 -27.46 28.29
N ARG A 101 -20.55 -26.95 28.72
CA ARG A 101 -20.64 -25.79 29.61
C ARG A 101 -20.16 -26.07 31.04
N GLU A 102 -20.15 -27.32 31.50
CA GLU A 102 -19.74 -27.62 32.88
C GLU A 102 -18.22 -27.82 33.01
N GLU A 103 -17.54 -28.45 32.03
CA GLU A 103 -16.08 -28.68 32.07
C GLU A 103 -15.23 -27.56 31.42
N LEU A 104 -15.78 -26.76 30.49
CA LEU A 104 -15.03 -25.63 29.88
C LEU A 104 -15.03 -24.34 30.69
N LEU A 105 -15.83 -24.22 31.75
CA LEU A 105 -15.76 -23.02 32.60
C LEU A 105 -14.41 -22.92 33.31
N GLU A 106 -13.76 -24.04 33.62
CA GLU A 106 -12.47 -24.04 34.31
C GLU A 106 -11.28 -24.01 33.34
N SER A 107 -11.30 -24.80 32.25
CA SER A 107 -10.21 -24.82 31.26
C SER A 107 -10.29 -23.70 30.21
N GLY A 108 -11.49 -23.18 29.91
CA GLY A 108 -11.72 -22.16 28.89
C GLY A 108 -11.37 -20.74 29.37
N MET A 109 -11.43 -20.45 30.67
CA MET A 109 -11.05 -19.14 31.20
C MET A 109 -9.56 -18.86 31.01
N ALA A 110 -8.68 -19.85 31.22
CA ALA A 110 -7.24 -19.67 31.01
C ALA A 110 -6.88 -19.45 29.53
N ASP A 111 -7.46 -20.25 28.63
CA ASP A 111 -7.14 -20.19 27.20
C ASP A 111 -7.79 -18.96 26.51
N THR A 112 -8.99 -18.55 26.94
CA THR A 112 -9.61 -17.30 26.47
C THR A 112 -8.89 -16.06 26.98
N LEU A 113 -8.33 -16.08 28.20
CA LEU A 113 -7.49 -14.98 28.71
C LEU A 113 -6.18 -14.86 27.92
N VAL A 114 -5.55 -15.97 27.54
CA VAL A 114 -4.32 -15.97 26.71
C VAL A 114 -4.62 -15.50 25.29
N VAL A 115 -5.71 -15.98 24.67
CA VAL A 115 -6.15 -15.51 23.33
C VAL A 115 -6.54 -14.03 23.37
N SER A 116 -7.20 -13.57 24.43
CA SER A 116 -7.54 -12.16 24.66
C SER A 116 -6.29 -11.30 24.85
N ALA A 117 -5.28 -11.80 25.56
CA ALA A 117 -3.99 -11.13 25.72
C ALA A 117 -3.21 -11.02 24.40
N ASP A 118 -3.20 -12.06 23.55
CA ASP A 118 -2.59 -12.01 22.21
C ASP A 118 -3.32 -11.02 21.30
N GLN A 119 -4.66 -11.02 21.31
CA GLN A 119 -5.44 -10.02 20.57
C GLN A 119 -5.17 -8.60 21.04
N ARG A 120 -5.10 -8.37 22.36
CA ARG A 120 -4.75 -7.06 22.93
C ARG A 120 -3.34 -6.64 22.54
N SER A 121 -2.36 -7.56 22.56
CA SER A 121 -0.99 -7.29 22.14
C SER A 121 -0.90 -6.92 20.66
N ARG A 122 -1.62 -7.62 19.79
CA ARG A 122 -1.71 -7.30 18.36
C ARG A 122 -2.36 -5.94 18.10
N LEU A 123 -3.43 -5.64 18.83
CA LEU A 123 -4.11 -4.34 18.74
C LEU A 123 -3.17 -3.21 19.19
N LEU A 124 -2.49 -3.37 20.33
CA LEU A 124 -1.52 -2.39 20.83
C LEU A 124 -0.40 -2.16 19.81
N ARG A 125 0.19 -3.22 19.24
CA ARG A 125 1.20 -3.10 18.17
C ARG A 125 0.68 -2.39 16.93
N THR A 126 -0.59 -2.61 16.58
CA THR A 126 -1.22 -1.95 15.43
C THR A 126 -1.46 -0.47 15.71
N THR A 127 -1.96 -0.13 16.91
CA THR A 127 -2.15 1.24 17.36
C THR A 127 -0.82 2.00 17.46
N GLU A 128 0.24 1.36 17.96
CA GLU A 128 1.56 1.98 18.05
C GLU A 128 2.15 2.24 16.67
N ARG A 129 2.04 1.28 15.74
CA ARG A 129 2.41 1.51 14.35
C ARG A 129 1.59 2.64 13.73
N GLN A 130 0.29 2.70 14.00
CA GLN A 130 -0.58 3.76 13.50
C GLN A 130 -0.14 5.13 14.03
N ASN A 131 0.13 5.25 15.33
CA ASN A 131 0.63 6.48 15.94
C ASN A 131 1.96 6.92 15.32
N GLN A 132 2.92 6.01 15.16
CA GLN A 132 4.19 6.30 14.48
C GLN A 132 3.98 6.78 13.04
N THR A 133 2.97 6.24 12.33
CA THR A 133 2.66 6.65 10.96
C THR A 133 2.02 8.04 10.94
N THR A 134 1.12 8.32 11.89
CA THR A 134 0.52 9.64 12.09
C THR A 134 1.57 10.70 12.40
N ASP A 135 2.51 10.40 13.29
CA ASP A 135 3.60 11.32 13.66
C ASP A 135 4.50 11.63 12.45
N ARG A 136 4.86 10.60 11.67
CA ARG A 136 5.63 10.79 10.43
C ARG A 136 4.89 11.63 9.39
N ILE A 137 3.58 11.45 9.25
CA ILE A 137 2.76 12.26 8.34
C ILE A 137 2.74 13.71 8.83
N ARG A 138 2.58 13.93 10.14
CA ARG A 138 2.59 15.28 10.73
C ARG A 138 3.93 15.98 10.54
N ASP A 139 5.03 15.27 10.76
CA ASP A 139 6.38 15.79 10.55
C ASP A 139 6.64 16.07 9.07
N SER A 140 6.25 15.17 8.18
CA SER A 140 6.36 15.37 6.73
C SER A 140 5.55 16.58 6.27
N HIS A 141 4.35 16.78 6.82
CA HIS A 141 3.52 17.94 6.49
C HIS A 141 4.17 19.25 6.98
N ARG A 142 4.73 19.26 8.20
CA ARG A 142 5.48 20.41 8.71
C ARG A 142 6.67 20.73 7.81
N THR A 143 7.51 19.75 7.49
CA THR A 143 8.67 19.96 6.61
C THR A 143 8.25 20.42 5.22
N MET A 144 7.14 19.91 4.67
CA MET A 144 6.60 20.38 3.40
C MET A 144 6.22 21.87 3.44
N LEU A 145 5.54 22.32 4.50
CA LEU A 145 5.21 23.74 4.69
C LEU A 145 6.47 24.60 4.84
N GLU A 146 7.46 24.15 5.62
CA GLU A 146 8.75 24.83 5.76
C GLU A 146 9.46 24.95 4.40
N THR A 147 9.40 23.91 3.55
CA THR A 147 9.98 23.96 2.19
C THR A 147 9.19 24.86 1.25
N GLU A 148 7.88 24.98 1.41
CA GLU A 148 7.05 25.93 0.66
C GLU A 148 7.43 27.36 1.02
N GLU A 149 7.55 27.69 2.31
CA GLU A 149 7.97 29.00 2.79
C GLU A 149 9.38 29.36 2.29
N LEU A 150 10.32 28.43 2.34
CA LEU A 150 11.66 28.61 1.77
C LEU A 150 11.60 28.87 0.26
N GLY A 151 10.75 28.12 -0.46
CA GLY A 151 10.53 28.30 -1.90
C GLY A 151 9.98 29.69 -2.23
N VAL A 152 9.04 30.21 -1.41
CA VAL A 152 8.52 31.57 -1.53
C VAL A 152 9.62 32.61 -1.33
N SER A 153 10.49 32.43 -0.33
CA SER A 153 11.64 33.32 -0.09
C SER A 153 12.60 33.33 -1.28
N ILE A 154 12.94 32.15 -1.82
CA ILE A 154 13.83 32.05 -2.98
C ILE A 154 13.22 32.75 -4.20
N MET A 155 11.92 32.59 -4.44
CA MET A 155 11.22 33.26 -5.53
C MET A 155 11.21 34.79 -5.36
N HIS A 156 11.06 35.27 -4.12
CA HIS A 156 11.19 36.69 -3.82
C HIS A 156 12.60 37.20 -4.12
N ASP A 157 13.63 36.49 -3.67
CA ASP A 157 15.03 36.86 -3.90
C ASP A 157 15.38 36.86 -5.39
N LEU A 158 14.97 35.84 -6.14
CA LEU A 158 15.16 35.78 -7.60
C LEU A 158 14.45 36.94 -8.31
N HIS A 159 13.25 37.32 -7.83
CA HIS A 159 12.54 38.48 -8.36
C HIS A 159 13.32 39.77 -8.10
N GLN A 160 13.81 39.98 -6.87
CA GLN A 160 14.64 41.14 -6.52
C GLN A 160 15.92 41.19 -7.37
N GLN A 161 16.63 40.06 -7.49
CA GLN A 161 17.83 39.95 -8.31
C GLN A 161 17.56 40.28 -9.78
N ARG A 162 16.44 39.80 -10.33
CA ARG A 162 16.00 40.17 -11.68
C ARG A 162 15.77 41.66 -11.81
N GLN A 163 15.10 42.29 -10.84
CA GLN A 163 14.89 43.73 -10.85
C GLN A 163 16.24 44.46 -10.82
N SER A 164 17.17 44.10 -9.94
CA SER A 164 18.50 44.71 -9.89
C SER A 164 19.25 44.59 -11.22
N LEU A 165 19.18 43.43 -11.89
CA LEU A 165 19.78 43.22 -13.21
C LEU A 165 19.14 44.10 -14.30
N LEU A 166 17.81 44.24 -14.29
CA LEU A 166 17.11 45.13 -15.22
C LEU A 166 17.52 46.60 -14.99
N HIS A 167 17.54 47.06 -13.74
CA HIS A 167 17.99 48.42 -13.41
C HIS A 167 19.45 48.66 -13.82
N ALA A 168 20.34 47.68 -13.61
CA ALA A 168 21.73 47.76 -14.05
C ALA A 168 21.83 47.82 -15.59
N ASN A 169 21.03 47.03 -16.30
CA ASN A 169 20.97 47.04 -17.77
C ASN A 169 20.43 48.37 -18.32
N ASP A 170 19.37 48.91 -17.71
CA ASP A 170 18.80 50.21 -18.09
C ASP A 170 19.82 51.34 -17.84
N THR A 171 20.50 51.29 -16.70
CA THR A 171 21.58 52.25 -16.36
C THR A 171 22.73 52.15 -17.36
N TYR A 172 23.15 50.93 -17.71
CA TYR A 172 24.18 50.70 -18.71
C TYR A 172 23.76 51.21 -20.08
N SER A 173 22.54 50.90 -20.53
CA SER A 173 21.99 51.36 -21.81
C SER A 173 21.87 52.88 -21.86
N PHE A 174 21.45 53.52 -20.77
CA PHE A 174 21.42 54.96 -20.64
C PHE A 174 22.81 55.59 -20.73
N PHE A 175 23.79 55.04 -19.99
CA PHE A 175 25.17 55.51 -20.04
C PHE A 175 25.79 55.30 -21.42
N HIS A 176 25.60 54.12 -22.01
CA HIS A 176 26.04 53.81 -23.36
C HIS A 176 25.46 54.80 -24.37
N ARG A 177 24.16 55.12 -24.28
CA ARG A 177 23.54 56.12 -25.15
C ARG A 177 24.14 57.51 -24.94
N LYS A 178 24.35 57.97 -23.71
CA LYS A 178 24.95 59.29 -23.45
C LYS A 178 26.40 59.40 -23.92
N VAL A 179 27.21 58.38 -23.66
CA VAL A 179 28.64 58.43 -23.97
C VAL A 179 28.92 58.14 -25.43
N PHE A 180 28.30 57.14 -26.05
CA PHE A 180 28.65 56.73 -27.41
C PHE A 180 27.83 57.40 -28.51
N VAL A 181 26.64 57.94 -28.21
CA VAL A 181 25.79 58.60 -29.22
C VAL A 181 26.00 60.11 -29.23
N ASP A 182 26.50 60.73 -28.16
CA ASP A 182 26.70 62.18 -28.09
C ASP A 182 28.17 62.55 -28.34
N PRO A 183 28.55 62.90 -29.59
CA PRO A 183 29.95 63.08 -29.98
C PRO A 183 30.63 64.21 -29.20
N LYS A 184 29.88 65.16 -28.64
CA LYS A 184 30.40 66.25 -27.82
C LYS A 184 30.99 65.77 -26.50
N ILE A 185 30.40 64.75 -25.89
CA ILE A 185 30.87 64.17 -24.61
C ILE A 185 32.13 63.34 -24.84
N VAL A 186 32.18 62.55 -25.92
CA VAL A 186 33.41 61.84 -26.32
C VAL A 186 34.53 62.84 -26.60
N HIS A 187 34.23 63.93 -27.31
CA HIS A 187 35.23 64.94 -27.65
C HIS A 187 35.77 65.69 -26.42
N SER A 188 34.92 65.97 -25.42
CA SER A 188 35.36 66.60 -24.17
C SER A 188 36.17 65.63 -23.30
N LEU A 189 35.81 64.35 -23.27
CA LEU A 189 36.59 63.29 -22.59
C LEU A 189 37.96 63.11 -23.24
N CYS A 190 38.04 63.03 -24.57
CA CYS A 190 39.31 62.95 -25.30
C CYS A 190 40.19 64.19 -25.06
N ARG A 191 39.59 65.38 -24.97
CA ARG A 191 40.33 66.61 -24.61
C ARG A 191 40.88 66.57 -23.19
N LEU A 192 40.10 66.11 -22.21
CA LEU A 192 40.55 65.94 -20.83
C LEU A 192 41.66 64.89 -20.69
N LEU A 193 41.56 63.77 -21.40
CA LEU A 193 42.61 62.75 -21.46
C LEU A 193 43.91 63.31 -22.05
N ASN A 194 43.82 64.06 -23.15
CA ASN A 194 44.98 64.68 -23.78
C ASN A 194 45.60 65.79 -22.90
N SER A 195 44.80 66.54 -22.15
CA SER A 195 45.34 67.55 -21.21
C SER A 195 46.01 66.93 -19.98
N ASN A 196 45.55 65.76 -19.49
CA ASN A 196 46.19 65.06 -18.38
C ASN A 196 47.47 64.31 -18.78
N HIS A 197 47.69 64.08 -20.07
CA HIS A 197 48.87 63.37 -20.56
C HIS A 197 50.06 64.29 -20.89
N VAL A 198 49.92 65.61 -20.64
CA VAL A 198 50.90 66.66 -20.96
C VAL A 198 51.59 67.23 -19.71
N GLU A 199 51.43 66.61 -18.53
CA GLU A 199 52.37 66.73 -17.40
C GLU A 199 53.38 65.58 -17.41
#